data_AF-W2YCF5-F1
#
_entry.id   AF-W2YCF5-F1
#
_cell.length_a   1.000
_cell.length_b   1.000
_cell.length_c   1.000
_cell.angle_alpha   90.00
_cell.angle_beta   90.00
_cell.angle_gamma   90.00
#
_symmetry.space_group_name_H-M   'P 1'
#
loop_
_entity.id
_entity.type
_entity.pdbx_description
1 polymer ?
#
loop_
_entity_poly.entity_id
_entity_poly.type
_entity_poly.pdbx_seq_one_letter_code
_entity_poly.pdbx_strand_id
1 'polypeptide(L)'
;MRRCQQCRRSLESELLSAPVLGESYVLLPTASASQSMLLLQKLPATATTPPEMGESGAFGEDLYASARYNLSLQQQHQQEQRRQQAQRRQKLQQRQRRQQQRMKDSFTATGRYFEAHVGHASHEEENPEMEDSMVAVPTYADLSHHVQLLTSQQAHCAGLPVTTPVCKECMDGMVTMIDGQAERARYEKRCFTGFLHNTTSSTAHSEDIEHIDDKIRFYENELNALEESLKLMESEREAIAQQQEAMNEEEKALIYEEAGLWDQFNGLQLQESVFQEIRDAGTAQIDTMERKVASAKHLNILTDMFIIGYDGAFGTINQFRMGQSASLALEWNEINAAFGECALLLQTLANMVGLEFSEYL
;
A
#
# COMPACT_ATOMS: atom_id res chain seq x y z
N MET A 1 55.89 -26.68 14.11
CA MET A 1 56.71 -27.82 14.53
C MET A 1 57.11 -28.62 13.29
N ARG A 2 58.40 -28.58 12.94
CA ARG A 2 59.19 -29.54 12.16
C ARG A 2 60.53 -29.50 12.87
N ARG A 3 61.15 -30.62 13.24
CA ARG A 3 62.45 -30.52 13.90
C ARG A 3 63.36 -31.59 13.34
N CYS A 4 64.25 -31.13 12.46
CA CYS A 4 65.51 -31.80 12.21
C CYS A 4 66.68 -30.81 12.16
N GLN A 5 67.87 -31.36 12.48
CA GLN A 5 69.25 -31.00 12.12
C GLN A 5 70.19 -31.82 13.00
N GLN A 6 69.86 -31.84 14.28
CA GLN A 6 70.67 -32.34 15.36
C GLN A 6 69.75 -32.66 16.56
N CYS A 7 68.43 -32.68 16.35
CA CYS A 7 67.39 -32.90 17.35
C CYS A 7 66.93 -34.36 17.34
N ARG A 8 66.72 -35.02 18.47
CA ARG A 8 65.51 -34.75 19.29
C ARG A 8 64.27 -34.45 18.41
N ARG A 9 64.04 -35.37 17.47
CA ARG A 9 63.07 -35.35 16.37
C ARG A 9 61.67 -34.94 16.85
N SER A 10 61.01 -34.06 16.11
CA SER A 10 59.64 -34.38 15.69
C SER A 10 59.46 -33.96 14.24
N LEU A 11 59.35 -34.99 13.41
CA LEU A 11 58.90 -34.93 12.03
C LEU A 11 57.53 -35.61 11.98
N GLU A 12 56.70 -35.35 13.00
CA GLU A 12 55.31 -35.81 13.05
C GLU A 12 54.70 -35.51 11.68
N SER A 13 54.32 -36.55 10.92
CA SER A 13 53.43 -37.65 11.31
C SER A 13 52.09 -37.12 11.81
N GLU A 14 51.60 -36.09 11.13
CA GLU A 14 50.19 -35.75 10.97
C GLU A 14 50.13 -34.76 9.79
N LEU A 15 50.38 -35.26 8.58
CA LEU A 15 49.77 -34.69 7.37
C LEU A 15 48.32 -35.22 7.21
N LEU A 16 47.71 -35.60 8.34
CA LEU A 16 46.28 -35.84 8.49
C LEU A 16 45.62 -34.49 8.75
N SER A 17 45.48 -33.72 7.69
CA SER A 17 44.22 -33.01 7.47
C SER A 17 43.91 -33.08 5.98
N ALA A 18 43.79 -34.29 5.46
CA ALA A 18 42.75 -34.50 4.47
C ALA A 18 41.44 -34.44 5.27
N PRO A 19 40.56 -33.44 5.07
CA PRO A 19 39.21 -33.59 5.56
C PRO A 19 38.64 -34.80 4.83
N VAL A 20 38.23 -35.80 5.61
CA VAL A 20 37.29 -36.81 5.17
C VAL A 20 36.07 -36.04 4.64
N LEU A 21 35.93 -35.98 3.32
CA LEU A 21 34.67 -35.65 2.68
C LEU A 21 33.72 -36.79 3.04
N GLY A 22 32.85 -36.55 4.01
CA GLY A 22 31.92 -37.56 4.46
C GLY A 22 31.21 -37.19 5.74
N GLU A 23 30.60 -36.02 5.81
CA GLU A 23 29.42 -35.84 6.66
C GLU A 23 28.50 -34.78 6.05
N SER A 24 27.27 -35.22 5.84
CA SER A 24 26.17 -34.54 5.18
C SER A 24 25.85 -33.18 5.81
N TYR A 25 25.69 -32.19 4.95
CA TYR A 25 24.92 -30.97 5.18
C TYR A 25 23.59 -31.29 5.89
N VAL A 26 23.43 -30.83 7.13
CA VAL A 26 22.12 -30.53 7.71
C VAL A 26 22.12 -29.05 8.05
N LEU A 27 21.65 -28.23 7.11
CA LEU A 27 21.22 -26.88 7.40
C LEU A 27 20.00 -26.97 8.30
N LEU A 28 20.20 -26.80 9.61
CA LEU A 28 19.13 -26.44 10.53
C LEU A 28 18.72 -24.99 10.25
N PRO A 29 17.44 -24.71 9.96
CA PRO A 29 16.95 -23.34 9.92
C PRO A 29 16.87 -22.81 11.35
N THR A 30 17.72 -21.83 11.68
CA THR A 30 17.51 -20.98 12.86
C THR A 30 16.33 -20.05 12.59
N ALA A 31 15.13 -20.48 12.97
CA ALA A 31 14.00 -19.57 13.14
C ALA A 31 14.15 -18.89 14.50
N SER A 32 14.65 -17.66 14.52
CA SER A 32 14.56 -16.76 15.68
C SER A 32 14.41 -15.32 15.22
N ALA A 33 13.37 -14.69 15.76
CA ALA A 33 13.12 -13.26 15.91
C ALA A 33 12.89 -12.42 14.63
N SER A 34 11.62 -12.02 14.45
CA SER A 34 11.25 -10.63 14.79
C SER A 34 9.72 -10.46 14.81
N GLN A 35 9.15 -10.55 16.02
CA GLN A 35 7.92 -9.84 16.37
C GLN A 35 8.28 -8.36 16.56
N SER A 36 7.55 -7.48 15.88
CA SER A 36 7.39 -6.05 16.18
C SER A 36 6.08 -5.64 15.50
N MET A 37 4.92 -5.75 16.14
CA MET A 37 4.32 -4.74 17.01
C MET A 37 4.54 -3.31 16.49
N LEU A 38 3.73 -2.91 15.51
CA LEU A 38 3.36 -1.50 15.35
C LEU A 38 1.99 -1.29 16.01
N LEU A 39 2.08 -0.70 17.20
CA LEU A 39 1.02 0.03 17.87
C LEU A 39 0.42 1.07 16.93
N LEU A 40 -0.86 0.93 16.60
CA LEU A 40 -1.71 2.08 16.33
C LEU A 40 -2.76 2.18 17.44
N GLN A 41 -2.45 3.13 18.30
CA GLN A 41 -3.16 3.68 19.42
C GLN A 41 -4.63 3.96 19.07
N LYS A 42 -5.54 3.16 19.61
CA LYS A 42 -6.96 3.52 19.71
C LYS A 42 -7.07 4.63 20.76
N LEU A 43 -7.43 5.83 20.32
CA LEU A 43 -7.97 6.85 21.22
C LEU A 43 -9.40 6.46 21.61
N PRO A 44 -9.84 6.75 22.85
CA PRO A 44 -11.17 6.38 23.31
C PRO A 44 -12.24 7.25 22.66
N ALA A 45 -13.31 6.62 22.20
CA ALA A 45 -14.58 7.28 21.92
C ALA A 45 -15.21 7.72 23.25
N THR A 46 -14.93 8.95 23.69
CA THR A 46 -15.71 9.60 24.74
C THR A 46 -17.00 10.13 24.12
N ALA A 47 -18.11 9.61 24.64
CA ALA A 47 -19.46 10.07 24.36
C ALA A 47 -19.60 11.56 24.64
N THR A 48 -20.03 12.31 23.62
CA THR A 48 -20.74 13.57 23.78
C THR A 48 -22.15 13.37 23.27
N THR A 49 -23.10 13.54 24.18
CA THR A 49 -24.55 13.61 23.97
C THR A 49 -24.90 14.59 22.84
N PRO A 50 -25.90 14.30 21.99
CA PRO A 50 -26.41 15.30 21.04
C PRO A 50 -27.15 16.40 21.81
N PRO A 51 -26.99 17.69 21.46
CA PRO A 51 -27.84 18.74 21.99
C PRO A 51 -29.25 18.62 21.39
N GLU A 52 -30.21 19.09 22.17
CA GLU A 52 -31.65 19.01 21.91
C GLU A 52 -32.07 19.71 20.61
N MET A 53 -33.17 19.18 20.06
CA MET A 53 -33.83 19.60 18.83
C MET A 53 -34.30 21.05 18.90
N GLY A 54 -33.77 21.88 18.01
CA GLY A 54 -34.41 23.13 17.58
C GLY A 54 -35.29 22.87 16.35
N GLU A 55 -36.53 23.34 16.39
CA GLU A 55 -37.54 23.20 15.35
C GLU A 55 -37.18 24.02 14.09
N SER A 56 -36.33 23.46 13.21
CA SER A 56 -36.21 23.88 11.81
C SER A 56 -35.54 22.76 10.99
N GLY A 57 -36.34 21.76 10.63
CA GLY A 57 -35.91 20.51 10.00
C GLY A 57 -35.60 20.60 8.52
N ALA A 58 -34.58 21.35 8.11
CA ALA A 58 -34.11 21.34 6.71
C ALA A 58 -32.59 21.28 6.54
N PHE A 59 -31.78 21.73 7.51
CA PHE A 59 -30.31 21.74 7.37
C PHE A 59 -29.60 20.51 7.98
N GLY A 60 -30.30 19.70 8.78
CA GLY A 60 -29.73 18.53 9.46
C GLY A 60 -29.69 17.26 8.60
N GLU A 61 -30.55 17.14 7.58
CA GLU A 61 -30.63 15.95 6.75
C GLU A 61 -29.45 15.83 5.78
N ASP A 62 -28.93 16.95 5.26
CA ASP A 62 -27.82 16.95 4.30
C ASP A 62 -26.46 16.64 4.93
N LEU A 63 -26.21 17.15 6.15
CA LEU A 63 -25.01 16.80 6.92
C LEU A 63 -25.04 15.33 7.36
N TYR A 64 -26.22 14.81 7.71
CA TYR A 64 -26.41 13.41 8.08
C TYR A 64 -26.34 12.47 6.86
N ALA A 65 -26.82 12.90 5.70
CA ALA A 65 -26.69 12.19 4.43
C ALA A 65 -25.24 12.14 3.94
N SER A 66 -24.51 13.25 4.04
CA SER A 66 -23.08 13.33 3.72
C SER A 66 -22.23 12.47 4.66
N ALA A 67 -22.54 12.47 5.97
CA ALA A 67 -21.87 11.59 6.92
C ALA A 67 -22.13 10.11 6.64
N ARG A 68 -23.36 9.73 6.24
CA ARG A 68 -23.67 8.36 5.80
C ARG A 68 -22.97 7.97 4.51
N TYR A 69 -22.89 8.88 3.54
CA TYR A 69 -22.21 8.64 2.28
C TYR A 69 -20.71 8.43 2.49
N ASN A 70 -20.07 9.26 3.32
CA ASN A 70 -18.66 9.10 3.70
C ASN A 70 -18.40 7.81 4.48
N LEU A 71 -19.30 7.42 5.40
CA LEU A 71 -19.19 6.16 6.13
C LEU A 71 -19.35 4.94 5.20
N SER A 72 -20.24 5.02 4.22
CA SER A 72 -20.42 3.99 3.18
C SER A 72 -19.19 3.85 2.30
N LEU A 73 -18.61 4.96 1.83
CA LEU A 73 -17.36 4.98 1.07
C LEU A 73 -16.19 4.39 1.88
N GLN A 74 -16.07 4.75 3.15
CA GLN A 74 -15.04 4.19 4.03
C GLN A 74 -15.21 2.68 4.24
N GLN A 75 -16.45 2.19 4.36
CA GLN A 75 -16.75 0.77 4.44
C GLN A 75 -16.41 0.03 3.15
N GLN A 76 -16.73 0.60 1.99
CA GLN A 76 -16.36 0.05 0.68
C GLN A 76 -14.84 -0.04 0.53
N HIS A 77 -14.11 1.02 0.89
CA HIS A 77 -12.65 1.03 0.83
C HIS A 77 -12.01 -0.01 1.77
N GLN A 78 -12.54 -0.16 2.98
CA GLN A 78 -12.11 -1.23 3.90
C GLN A 78 -12.44 -2.63 3.39
N GLN A 79 -13.54 -2.81 2.66
CA GLN A 79 -13.94 -4.09 2.09
C GLN A 79 -13.05 -4.45 0.90
N GLU A 80 -12.68 -3.48 0.06
CA GLU A 80 -11.72 -3.64 -1.02
C GLU A 80 -10.32 -3.96 -0.49
N GLN A 81 -9.84 -3.26 0.53
CA GLN A 81 -8.55 -3.59 1.17
C GLN A 81 -8.55 -5.01 1.74
N ARG A 82 -9.66 -5.45 2.36
CA ARG A 82 -9.82 -6.84 2.82
C ARG A 82 -9.83 -7.83 1.66
N ARG A 83 -10.49 -7.52 0.54
CA ARG A 83 -10.46 -8.34 -0.68
C ARG A 83 -9.05 -8.44 -1.25
N GLN A 84 -8.32 -7.33 -1.36
CA GLN A 84 -6.94 -7.30 -1.83
C GLN A 84 -6.00 -8.10 -0.89
N GLN A 85 -6.15 -7.97 0.43
CA GLN A 85 -5.40 -8.78 1.39
C GLN A 85 -5.74 -10.27 1.29
N ALA A 86 -7.01 -10.63 1.10
CA ALA A 86 -7.44 -12.01 0.90
C ALA A 86 -6.87 -12.59 -0.42
N GLN A 87 -6.89 -11.81 -1.50
CA GLN A 87 -6.27 -12.18 -2.78
C GLN A 87 -4.75 -12.34 -2.65
N ARG A 88 -4.06 -11.45 -1.94
CA ARG A 88 -2.62 -11.57 -1.65
C ARG A 88 -2.33 -12.84 -0.84
N ARG A 89 -3.14 -13.14 0.19
CA ARG A 89 -3.04 -14.39 0.98
C ARG A 89 -3.29 -15.63 0.14
N GLN A 90 -4.30 -15.61 -0.73
CA GLN A 90 -4.57 -16.72 -1.66
C GLN A 90 -3.43 -16.93 -2.65
N LYS A 91 -2.89 -15.86 -3.25
CA LYS A 91 -1.71 -15.94 -4.14
C LYS A 91 -0.48 -16.47 -3.40
N LEU A 92 -0.26 -16.06 -2.15
CA LEU A 92 0.81 -16.59 -1.29
C LEU A 92 0.61 -18.08 -0.96
N GLN A 93 -0.61 -18.49 -0.60
CA GLN A 93 -0.95 -19.89 -0.37
C GLN A 93 -0.82 -20.72 -1.65
N GLN A 94 -1.18 -20.18 -2.80
CA GLN A 94 -1.05 -20.85 -4.09
C GLN A 94 0.43 -20.98 -4.49
N ARG A 95 1.26 -19.96 -4.23
CA ARG A 95 2.71 -20.03 -4.37
C ARG A 95 3.32 -21.06 -3.42
N GLN A 96 2.92 -21.07 -2.15
CA GLN A 96 3.38 -22.07 -1.17
C GLN A 96 2.93 -23.48 -1.54
N ARG A 97 1.70 -23.67 -2.04
CA ARG A 97 1.23 -24.96 -2.55
C ARG A 97 1.99 -25.38 -3.80
N ARG A 98 2.25 -24.47 -4.75
CA ARG A 98 3.11 -24.74 -5.91
C ARG A 98 4.54 -25.06 -5.52
N GLN A 99 5.07 -24.42 -4.48
CA GLN A 99 6.40 -24.70 -3.95
C GLN A 99 6.42 -26.05 -3.21
N GLN A 100 5.40 -26.39 -2.42
CA GLN A 100 5.24 -27.70 -1.81
C GLN A 100 5.00 -28.80 -2.85
N GLN A 101 4.26 -28.50 -3.92
CA GLN A 101 4.06 -29.40 -5.05
C GLN A 101 5.39 -29.60 -5.75
N ARG A 102 6.12 -28.53 -6.10
CA ARG A 102 7.50 -28.62 -6.62
C ARG A 102 8.45 -29.36 -5.69
N MET A 103 8.32 -29.22 -4.37
CA MET A 103 9.11 -29.98 -3.39
C MET A 103 8.68 -31.44 -3.32
N LYS A 104 7.38 -31.76 -3.50
CA LYS A 104 6.87 -33.14 -3.59
C LYS A 104 7.20 -33.79 -4.93
N ASP A 105 7.15 -33.03 -6.02
CA ASP A 105 7.51 -33.42 -7.37
C ASP A 105 9.03 -33.58 -7.46
N SER A 106 9.80 -32.72 -6.79
CA SER A 106 11.22 -32.91 -6.52
C SER A 106 11.48 -34.11 -5.62
N PHE A 107 10.67 -34.36 -4.58
CA PHE A 107 10.85 -35.51 -3.69
C PHE A 107 10.47 -36.84 -4.34
N THR A 108 9.48 -36.85 -5.25
CA THR A 108 9.07 -38.00 -6.06
C THR A 108 9.95 -38.18 -7.27
N ALA A 109 10.52 -37.11 -7.83
CA ALA A 109 11.63 -37.16 -8.76
C ALA A 109 12.85 -37.73 -8.05
N THR A 110 13.29 -37.20 -6.90
CA THR A 110 14.38 -37.81 -6.10
C THR A 110 14.02 -39.19 -5.60
N GLY A 111 12.74 -39.53 -5.37
CA GLY A 111 12.30 -40.89 -5.03
C GLY A 111 12.43 -41.87 -6.19
N ARG A 112 12.20 -41.42 -7.43
CA ARG A 112 12.49 -42.19 -8.65
C ARG A 112 13.97 -42.16 -9.05
N TYR A 113 14.71 -41.09 -8.72
CA TYR A 113 16.15 -40.97 -8.93
C TYR A 113 16.96 -41.71 -7.87
N PHE A 114 16.46 -41.90 -6.64
CA PHE A 114 17.12 -42.65 -5.57
C PHE A 114 16.96 -44.17 -5.73
N GLU A 115 15.99 -44.60 -6.54
CA GLU A 115 15.86 -46.01 -6.98
C GLU A 115 16.50 -46.28 -8.35
N ALA A 116 16.93 -45.24 -9.10
CA ALA A 116 17.54 -45.40 -10.42
C ALA A 116 18.99 -44.88 -10.56
N HIS A 117 19.49 -44.00 -9.69
CA HIS A 117 20.84 -43.44 -9.80
C HIS A 117 21.46 -43.12 -8.43
N VAL A 118 22.05 -44.15 -7.81
CA VAL A 118 23.27 -43.94 -7.02
C VAL A 118 24.39 -43.68 -8.02
N GLY A 119 24.90 -42.45 -8.02
CA GLY A 119 26.10 -42.08 -8.79
C GLY A 119 25.79 -41.28 -10.05
N HIS A 120 25.52 -39.99 -9.90
CA HIS A 120 26.23 -38.93 -10.62
C HIS A 120 25.68 -37.56 -10.26
N ALA A 121 26.54 -36.70 -9.74
CA ALA A 121 26.39 -35.27 -9.76
C ALA A 121 27.71 -34.70 -10.30
N SER A 122 27.70 -34.33 -11.57
CA SER A 122 28.66 -33.39 -12.15
C SER A 122 28.03 -32.00 -12.08
N HIS A 123 28.83 -31.04 -11.63
CA HIS A 123 28.56 -29.62 -11.83
C HIS A 123 29.28 -29.21 -13.12
N GLU A 124 28.53 -28.59 -14.02
CA GLU A 124 29.04 -27.92 -15.21
C GLU A 124 29.63 -26.56 -14.83
N GLU A 125 30.67 -26.16 -15.58
CA GLU A 125 30.79 -24.82 -16.17
C GLU A 125 31.76 -24.90 -17.38
N GLU A 126 31.28 -24.41 -18.52
CA GLU A 126 31.98 -24.09 -19.79
C GLU A 126 32.78 -22.77 -19.60
N ASN A 127 33.73 -22.26 -20.40
CA ASN A 127 34.23 -22.48 -21.76
C ASN A 127 35.62 -21.75 -21.88
N PRO A 128 36.27 -21.53 -23.05
CA PRO A 128 37.71 -21.75 -23.21
C PRO A 128 38.52 -20.49 -23.56
N GLU A 129 39.76 -20.36 -23.05
CA GLU A 129 40.77 -19.54 -23.71
C GLU A 129 42.12 -20.27 -23.72
N MET A 130 42.67 -20.30 -24.93
CA MET A 130 43.89 -20.96 -25.37
C MET A 130 45.09 -20.10 -24.99
N GLU A 131 45.93 -20.54 -24.05
CA GLU A 131 47.28 -20.01 -23.90
C GLU A 131 48.28 -21.15 -23.65
N ASP A 132 49.30 -21.17 -24.52
CA ASP A 132 50.52 -21.96 -24.44
C ASP A 132 51.13 -21.87 -23.04
N SER A 133 51.13 -22.99 -22.31
CA SER A 133 51.96 -23.12 -21.12
C SER A 133 52.63 -24.48 -21.11
N MET A 134 53.88 -24.44 -21.58
CA MET A 134 54.97 -25.40 -21.36
C MET A 134 54.53 -26.77 -20.87
N VAL A 135 54.46 -27.71 -21.80
CA VAL A 135 54.70 -29.12 -21.49
C VAL A 135 56.06 -29.17 -20.79
N ALA A 136 56.04 -29.27 -19.46
CA ALA A 136 57.19 -29.74 -18.72
C ALA A 136 57.38 -31.19 -19.16
N VAL A 137 58.12 -31.36 -20.25
CA VAL A 137 58.75 -32.60 -20.63
C VAL A 137 59.35 -33.12 -19.33
N PRO A 138 58.95 -34.31 -18.84
CA PRO A 138 59.72 -34.93 -17.79
C PRO A 138 61.09 -35.16 -18.44
N THR A 139 62.03 -34.27 -18.17
CA THR A 139 63.43 -34.58 -18.34
C THR A 139 63.66 -35.69 -17.33
N TYR A 140 63.37 -36.91 -17.76
CA TYR A 140 64.07 -38.08 -17.30
C TYR A 140 65.53 -37.72 -17.48
N ALA A 141 66.11 -37.15 -16.42
CA ALA A 141 67.52 -37.29 -16.22
C ALA A 141 67.69 -38.80 -16.11
N ASP A 142 68.31 -39.40 -17.13
CA ASP A 142 68.93 -40.73 -17.04
C ASP A 142 69.40 -40.90 -15.61
N LEU A 143 68.82 -41.85 -14.86
CA LEU A 143 69.28 -42.13 -13.50
C LEU A 143 70.80 -42.31 -13.49
N SER A 144 71.35 -42.84 -14.59
CA SER A 144 72.78 -42.91 -14.90
C SER A 144 73.48 -41.55 -14.91
N HIS A 145 72.97 -40.55 -15.63
CA HIS A 145 73.54 -39.20 -15.70
C HIS A 145 73.41 -38.46 -14.35
N HIS A 146 72.27 -38.58 -13.67
CA HIS A 146 72.07 -37.98 -12.35
C HIS A 146 73.02 -38.58 -11.29
N VAL A 147 73.22 -39.91 -11.32
CA VAL A 147 74.18 -40.62 -10.47
C VAL A 147 75.62 -40.20 -10.81
N GLN A 148 76.01 -40.10 -12.09
CA GLN A 148 77.34 -39.62 -12.48
C GLN A 148 77.61 -38.17 -12.01
N LEU A 149 76.61 -37.29 -12.11
CA LEU A 149 76.73 -35.89 -11.68
C LEU A 149 76.82 -35.76 -10.16
N LEU A 150 76.02 -36.53 -9.41
CA LEU A 150 76.11 -36.62 -7.95
C LEU A 150 77.47 -37.16 -7.51
N THR A 151 77.98 -38.20 -8.18
CA THR A 151 79.27 -38.83 -7.84
C THR A 151 80.44 -37.87 -8.08
N SER A 152 80.41 -37.10 -9.18
CA SER A 152 81.44 -36.09 -9.48
C SER A 152 81.36 -34.85 -8.58
N GLN A 153 80.16 -34.33 -8.28
CA GLN A 153 80.00 -33.22 -7.33
C GLN A 153 80.34 -33.61 -5.89
N GLN A 154 80.06 -34.84 -5.49
CA GLN A 154 80.40 -35.36 -4.16
C GLN A 154 81.92 -35.56 -3.99
N ALA A 155 82.64 -35.88 -5.08
CA ALA A 155 84.10 -35.86 -5.10
C ALA A 155 84.66 -34.42 -4.96
N HIS A 156 84.01 -33.41 -5.55
CA HIS A 156 84.41 -32.00 -5.44
C HIS A 156 84.11 -31.36 -4.09
N CYS A 157 83.06 -31.81 -3.39
CA CYS A 157 82.65 -31.28 -2.08
C CYS A 157 83.20 -32.10 -0.88
N ALA A 158 83.97 -33.16 -1.13
CA ALA A 158 84.59 -34.00 -0.09
C ALA A 158 85.61 -33.21 0.73
N GLY A 159 85.19 -32.69 1.89
CA GLY A 159 86.04 -31.96 2.84
C GLY A 159 85.50 -30.60 3.30
N LEU A 160 84.45 -30.07 2.65
CA LEU A 160 83.75 -28.87 3.10
C LEU A 160 82.67 -29.25 4.14
N PRO A 161 82.61 -28.58 5.32
CA PRO A 161 81.57 -28.86 6.30
C PRO A 161 80.22 -28.33 5.80
N VAL A 162 79.49 -29.16 5.06
CA VAL A 162 78.10 -28.88 4.70
C VAL A 162 77.24 -29.09 5.94
N THR A 163 76.80 -28.00 6.56
CA THR A 163 75.88 -28.05 7.71
C THR A 163 74.49 -28.45 7.20
N THR A 164 74.12 -29.73 7.29
CA THR A 164 72.84 -30.22 6.76
C THR A 164 71.69 -30.08 7.76
N PRO A 165 70.57 -29.43 7.35
CA PRO A 165 69.18 -29.50 7.80
C PRO A 165 68.68 -30.55 8.76
N VAL A 166 69.19 -31.75 8.58
CA VAL A 166 68.46 -32.94 8.91
C VAL A 166 69.48 -34.06 9.02
N CYS A 167 69.41 -34.91 10.06
CA CYS A 167 70.23 -36.11 10.07
C CYS A 167 69.75 -37.08 8.98
N LYS A 168 70.65 -37.92 8.44
CA LYS A 168 70.35 -38.80 7.31
C LYS A 168 69.06 -39.62 7.50
N GLU A 169 68.93 -40.26 8.66
CA GLU A 169 67.75 -41.06 9.00
C GLU A 169 66.42 -40.27 9.03
N CYS A 170 66.47 -38.98 9.38
CA CYS A 170 65.31 -38.10 9.34
C CYS A 170 64.96 -37.68 7.91
N MET A 171 65.97 -37.48 7.06
CA MET A 171 65.80 -37.15 5.65
C MET A 171 65.20 -38.34 4.91
N ASP A 172 65.75 -39.54 5.12
CA ASP A 172 65.22 -40.79 4.57
C ASP A 172 63.78 -41.05 5.06
N GLY A 173 63.48 -40.77 6.33
CA GLY A 173 62.12 -40.83 6.86
C GLY A 173 61.14 -39.82 6.21
N MET A 174 61.60 -38.60 5.89
CA MET A 174 60.78 -37.62 5.18
C MET A 174 60.56 -38.00 3.71
N VAL A 175 61.60 -38.49 3.03
CA VAL A 175 61.51 -38.95 1.64
C VAL A 175 60.55 -40.12 1.54
N THR A 176 60.67 -41.14 2.40
CA THR A 176 59.74 -42.28 2.41
C THR A 176 58.30 -41.87 2.72
N MET A 177 58.09 -40.86 3.57
CA MET A 177 56.76 -40.29 3.83
C MET A 177 56.19 -39.56 2.60
N ILE A 178 57.00 -38.75 1.92
CA ILE A 178 56.61 -38.02 0.71
C ILE A 178 56.31 -39.01 -0.43
N ASP A 179 57.14 -40.03 -0.62
CA ASP A 179 56.92 -41.09 -1.60
C ASP A 179 55.64 -41.87 -1.29
N GLY A 180 55.39 -42.17 -0.01
CA GLY A 180 54.15 -42.82 0.44
C GLY A 180 52.89 -41.96 0.25
N GLN A 181 53.00 -40.63 0.28
CA GLN A 181 51.90 -39.71 -0.05
C GLN A 181 51.71 -39.58 -1.56
N ALA A 182 52.80 -39.49 -2.31
CA ALA A 182 52.78 -39.46 -3.76
C ALA A 182 52.16 -40.73 -4.33
N GLU A 183 52.48 -41.90 -3.76
CA GLU A 183 51.89 -43.16 -4.23
C GLU A 183 50.41 -43.31 -3.84
N ARG A 184 49.99 -42.76 -2.68
CA ARG A 184 48.56 -42.65 -2.33
C ARG A 184 47.79 -41.75 -3.30
N ALA A 185 48.30 -40.55 -3.59
CA ALA A 185 47.69 -39.64 -4.56
C ALA A 185 47.67 -40.24 -5.99
N ARG A 186 48.71 -40.98 -6.38
CA ARG A 186 48.73 -41.73 -7.64
C ARG A 186 47.72 -42.86 -7.65
N TYR A 187 47.55 -43.57 -6.54
CA TYR A 187 46.54 -44.61 -6.39
C TYR A 187 45.13 -44.05 -6.48
N GLU A 188 44.83 -42.96 -5.76
CA GLU A 188 43.55 -42.24 -5.86
C GLU A 188 43.27 -41.77 -7.29
N LYS A 189 44.26 -41.16 -7.95
CA LYS A 189 44.15 -40.80 -9.37
C LYS A 189 43.85 -42.03 -10.23
N ARG A 190 44.56 -43.15 -10.05
CA ARG A 190 44.31 -44.41 -10.79
C ARG A 190 42.89 -44.93 -10.54
N CYS A 191 42.40 -44.85 -9.31
CA CYS A 191 41.03 -45.21 -8.96
C CYS A 191 40.00 -44.29 -9.61
N PHE A 192 40.18 -42.96 -9.58
CA PHE A 192 39.29 -42.02 -10.26
C PHE A 192 39.32 -42.20 -11.78
N THR A 193 40.49 -42.38 -12.38
CA THR A 193 40.59 -42.67 -13.82
C THR A 193 39.96 -44.02 -14.16
N GLY A 194 40.09 -45.02 -13.29
CA GLY A 194 39.45 -46.32 -13.46
C GLY A 194 37.93 -46.24 -13.32
N PHE A 195 37.41 -45.43 -12.39
CA PHE A 195 35.99 -45.16 -12.23
C PHE A 195 35.44 -44.44 -13.47
N LEU A 196 36.06 -43.33 -13.88
CA LEU A 196 35.67 -42.61 -15.10
C LEU A 196 35.72 -43.53 -16.32
N HIS A 197 36.80 -44.30 -16.49
CA HIS A 197 36.91 -45.23 -17.61
C HIS A 197 35.87 -46.34 -17.54
N ASN A 198 35.56 -46.90 -16.36
CA ASN A 198 34.50 -47.90 -16.20
C ASN A 198 33.12 -47.33 -16.48
N THR A 199 32.84 -46.08 -16.11
CA THR A 199 31.57 -45.41 -16.43
C THR A 199 31.47 -45.04 -17.91
N THR A 200 32.59 -44.70 -18.55
CA THR A 200 32.64 -44.44 -20.00
C THR A 200 32.65 -45.73 -20.82
N SER A 201 33.22 -46.83 -20.29
CA SER A 201 33.35 -48.12 -20.98
C SER A 201 32.23 -49.11 -20.66
N SER A 202 31.43 -48.87 -19.60
CA SER A 202 30.10 -49.46 -19.46
C SER A 202 29.20 -48.85 -20.53
N THR A 203 29.35 -49.34 -21.76
CA THR A 203 28.47 -49.12 -22.91
C THR A 203 27.65 -47.85 -22.81
N ALA A 204 28.27 -46.70 -23.06
CA ALA A 204 27.51 -45.58 -23.60
C ALA A 204 26.92 -46.10 -24.91
N HIS A 205 25.68 -46.58 -24.87
CA HIS A 205 25.02 -47.06 -26.06
C HIS A 205 24.90 -45.86 -26.99
N SER A 206 25.21 -46.03 -28.28
CA SER A 206 25.01 -44.95 -29.28
C SER A 206 23.60 -44.37 -29.19
N GLU A 207 22.63 -45.20 -28.81
CA GLU A 207 21.23 -44.86 -28.55
C GLU A 207 21.04 -43.89 -27.36
N ASP A 208 21.86 -43.98 -26.31
CA ASP A 208 21.79 -43.06 -25.17
C ASP A 208 22.32 -41.67 -25.52
N ILE A 209 23.37 -41.62 -26.37
CA ILE A 209 23.94 -40.36 -26.88
C ILE A 209 22.94 -39.68 -27.82
N GLU A 210 22.35 -40.41 -28.75
CA GLU A 210 21.31 -39.89 -29.65
C GLU A 210 20.08 -39.39 -28.88
N HIS A 211 19.66 -40.10 -27.83
CA HIS A 211 18.54 -39.67 -26.98
C HIS A 211 18.88 -38.44 -26.13
N ILE A 212 20.14 -38.26 -25.71
CA ILE A 212 20.60 -37.05 -25.03
C ILE A 212 20.62 -35.88 -26.03
N ASP A 213 21.14 -36.07 -27.25
CA ASP A 213 21.15 -35.05 -28.30
C ASP A 213 19.73 -34.63 -28.70
N ASP A 214 18.80 -35.57 -28.83
CA ASP A 214 17.39 -35.26 -29.09
C ASP A 214 16.75 -34.44 -27.96
N LYS A 215 17.12 -34.70 -26.70
CA LYS A 215 16.69 -33.91 -25.55
C LYS A 215 17.31 -32.52 -25.53
N ILE A 216 18.60 -32.39 -25.87
CA ILE A 216 19.28 -31.11 -25.98
C ILE A 216 18.56 -30.26 -27.03
N ARG A 217 18.33 -30.79 -28.24
CA ARG A 217 17.58 -30.08 -29.28
C ARG A 217 16.16 -29.73 -28.84
N PHE A 218 15.49 -30.60 -28.10
CA PHE A 218 14.15 -30.31 -27.57
C PHE A 218 14.18 -29.11 -26.61
N TYR A 219 15.12 -29.09 -25.67
CA TYR A 219 15.25 -27.99 -24.71
C TYR A 219 15.72 -26.69 -25.36
N GLU A 220 16.61 -26.75 -26.35
CA GLU A 220 17.01 -25.57 -27.13
C GLU A 220 15.81 -24.94 -27.84
N ASN A 221 14.95 -25.75 -28.46
CA ASN A 221 13.73 -25.26 -29.10
C ASN A 221 12.75 -24.68 -28.08
N GLU A 222 12.60 -25.31 -26.91
CA GLU A 222 11.76 -24.79 -25.82
C GLU A 222 12.30 -23.46 -25.28
N LEU A 223 13.61 -23.35 -25.09
CA LEU A 223 14.28 -22.11 -24.66
C LEU A 223 14.06 -20.99 -25.67
N ASN A 224 14.26 -21.25 -26.97
CA ASN A 224 14.01 -20.25 -28.02
C ASN A 224 12.56 -19.76 -28.02
N ALA A 225 11.59 -20.68 -27.90
CA ALA A 225 10.17 -20.32 -27.82
C ALA A 225 9.85 -19.49 -26.56
N LEU A 226 10.46 -19.83 -25.42
CA LEU A 226 10.31 -19.06 -24.18
C LEU A 226 10.94 -17.66 -24.30
N GLU A 227 12.10 -17.53 -24.92
CA GLU A 227 12.75 -16.24 -25.15
C GLU A 227 11.91 -15.33 -26.06
N GLU A 228 11.33 -15.87 -27.14
CA GLU A 228 10.39 -15.12 -27.98
C GLU A 228 9.17 -14.66 -27.19
N SER A 229 8.62 -15.52 -26.34
CA SER A 229 7.49 -15.17 -25.48
C SER A 229 7.84 -14.07 -24.47
N LEU A 230 9.06 -14.10 -23.91
CA LEU A 230 9.54 -13.08 -22.99
C LEU A 230 9.70 -11.73 -23.69
N LYS A 231 10.31 -11.71 -24.89
CA LYS A 231 10.47 -10.49 -25.69
C LYS A 231 9.12 -9.86 -26.03
N LEU A 232 8.13 -10.67 -26.38
CA LEU A 232 6.76 -10.20 -26.61
C LEU A 232 6.18 -9.56 -25.34
N MET A 233 6.22 -10.26 -24.21
CA MET A 233 5.71 -9.76 -22.93
C MET A 233 6.41 -8.48 -22.47
N GLU A 234 7.71 -8.33 -22.73
CA GLU A 234 8.45 -7.11 -22.44
C GLU A 234 7.98 -5.94 -23.31
N SER A 235 7.80 -6.14 -24.61
CA SER A 235 7.26 -5.10 -25.50
C SER A 235 5.83 -4.69 -25.13
N GLU A 236 4.98 -5.64 -24.74
CA GLU A 236 3.63 -5.35 -24.27
C GLU A 236 3.65 -4.55 -22.95
N ARG A 237 4.57 -4.90 -22.04
CA ARG A 237 4.74 -4.17 -20.79
C ARG A 237 5.20 -2.73 -21.03
N GLU A 238 6.09 -2.50 -21.99
CA GLU A 238 6.55 -1.16 -22.37
C GLU A 238 5.41 -0.34 -22.98
N ALA A 239 4.61 -0.93 -23.87
CA ALA A 239 3.43 -0.27 -24.44
C ALA A 239 2.40 0.12 -23.36
N ILE A 240 2.12 -0.78 -22.41
CA ILE A 240 1.22 -0.50 -21.29
C ILE A 240 1.80 0.59 -20.38
N ALA A 241 3.10 0.61 -20.15
CA ALA A 241 3.74 1.64 -19.34
C ALA A 241 3.61 3.03 -19.98
N GLN A 242 3.80 3.14 -21.30
CA GLN A 242 3.59 4.39 -22.04
C GLN A 242 2.13 4.85 -22.01
N GLN A 243 1.17 3.92 -22.17
CA GLN A 243 -0.25 4.23 -22.03
C GLN A 243 -0.59 4.73 -20.63
N GLN A 244 -0.04 4.10 -19.59
CA GLN A 244 -0.25 4.54 -18.21
C GLN A 244 0.32 5.94 -17.97
N GLU A 245 1.49 6.25 -18.52
CA GLU A 245 2.09 7.58 -18.40
C GLU A 245 1.22 8.65 -19.08
N ALA A 246 0.73 8.39 -20.30
CA ALA A 246 -0.21 9.27 -20.99
C ALA A 246 -1.50 9.49 -20.18
N MET A 247 -2.11 8.43 -19.66
CA MET A 247 -3.31 8.52 -18.81
C MET A 247 -3.04 9.32 -17.53
N ASN A 248 -1.86 9.20 -16.92
CA ASN A 248 -1.49 9.96 -15.74
C ASN A 248 -1.30 11.46 -16.04
N GLU A 249 -0.86 11.82 -17.25
CA GLU A 249 -0.76 13.21 -17.68
C GLU A 249 -2.15 13.82 -17.89
N GLU A 250 -3.05 13.07 -18.53
CA GLU A 250 -4.46 13.46 -18.69
C GLU A 250 -5.15 13.62 -17.33
N GLU A 251 -4.93 12.69 -16.40
CA GLU A 251 -5.46 12.78 -15.02
C GLU A 251 -5.00 14.07 -14.33
N LYS A 252 -3.71 14.41 -14.43
CA LYS A 252 -3.18 15.66 -13.86
C LYS A 252 -3.84 16.88 -14.48
N ALA A 253 -4.04 16.90 -15.80
CA ALA A 253 -4.71 18.00 -16.48
C ALA A 253 -6.15 18.16 -15.99
N LEU A 254 -6.89 17.05 -15.88
CA LEU A 254 -8.26 17.04 -15.37
C LEU A 254 -8.36 17.56 -13.92
N ILE A 255 -7.40 17.22 -13.05
CA ILE A 255 -7.37 17.74 -11.67
C ILE A 255 -7.26 19.26 -11.65
N TYR A 256 -6.47 19.87 -12.53
CA TYR A 256 -6.38 21.33 -12.62
C TYR A 256 -7.68 21.97 -13.13
N GLU A 257 -8.32 21.36 -14.13
CA GLU A 257 -9.62 21.81 -14.63
C GLU A 257 -10.70 21.69 -13.55
N GLU A 258 -10.73 20.59 -12.82
CA GLU A 258 -11.68 20.36 -11.72
C GLU A 258 -11.50 21.40 -10.61
N ALA A 259 -10.26 21.71 -10.22
CA ALA A 259 -9.98 22.76 -9.25
C ALA A 259 -10.53 24.12 -9.72
N GLY A 260 -10.34 24.46 -11.00
CA GLY A 260 -10.90 25.67 -11.59
C GLY A 260 -12.43 25.71 -11.63
N LEU A 261 -13.08 24.55 -11.80
CA LEU A 261 -14.54 24.44 -11.71
C LEU A 261 -15.03 24.57 -10.27
N TRP A 262 -14.32 24.01 -9.30
CA TRP A 262 -14.65 24.16 -7.88
C TRP A 262 -14.55 25.62 -7.42
N ASP A 263 -13.55 26.36 -7.88
CA ASP A 263 -13.44 27.79 -7.58
C ASP A 263 -14.62 28.59 -8.14
N GLN A 264 -15.03 28.29 -9.38
CA GLN A 264 -16.21 28.91 -10.00
C GLN A 264 -17.50 28.54 -9.26
N PHE A 265 -17.67 27.27 -8.88
CA PHE A 265 -18.82 26.79 -8.13
C PHE A 265 -18.91 27.49 -6.77
N ASN A 266 -17.80 27.58 -6.04
CA ASN A 266 -17.74 28.29 -4.77
C ASN A 266 -18.11 29.78 -4.92
N GLY A 267 -17.64 30.42 -6.01
CA GLY A 267 -18.00 31.79 -6.35
C GLY A 267 -19.51 31.97 -6.60
N LEU A 268 -20.11 31.06 -7.37
CA LEU A 268 -21.55 31.07 -7.64
C LEU A 268 -22.38 30.82 -6.38
N GLN A 269 -21.96 29.88 -5.53
CA GLN A 269 -22.64 29.58 -4.27
C GLN A 269 -22.60 30.77 -3.30
N LEU A 270 -21.47 31.48 -3.23
CA LEU A 270 -21.37 32.71 -2.46
C LEU A 270 -22.33 33.78 -3.03
N GLN A 271 -22.36 33.95 -4.34
CA GLN A 271 -23.25 34.91 -4.99
C GLN A 271 -24.74 34.57 -4.75
N GLU A 272 -25.11 33.29 -4.82
CA GLU A 272 -26.45 32.81 -4.50
C GLU A 272 -26.82 33.16 -3.05
N SER A 273 -25.92 32.91 -2.09
CA SER A 273 -26.17 33.24 -0.69
C SER A 273 -26.44 34.73 -0.46
N VAL A 274 -25.70 35.61 -1.16
CA VAL A 274 -25.90 37.05 -1.09
C VAL A 274 -27.27 37.45 -1.67
N PHE A 275 -27.65 36.88 -2.82
CA PHE A 275 -28.97 37.16 -3.39
C PHE A 275 -30.11 36.64 -2.52
N GLN A 276 -29.89 35.50 -1.86
CA GLN A 276 -30.83 34.91 -0.94
C GLN A 276 -31.04 35.81 0.29
N GLU A 277 -29.97 36.35 0.89
CA GLU A 277 -30.04 37.33 1.97
C GLU A 277 -30.77 38.62 1.55
N ILE A 278 -30.46 39.15 0.35
CA ILE A 278 -31.13 40.35 -0.17
C ILE A 278 -32.63 40.11 -0.35
N ARG A 279 -33.00 38.94 -0.91
CA ARG A 279 -34.40 38.56 -1.10
C ARG A 279 -35.11 38.48 0.24
N ASP A 280 -34.52 37.80 1.21
CA ASP A 280 -35.14 37.58 2.52
C ASP A 280 -35.25 38.89 3.33
N ALA A 281 -34.29 39.80 3.18
CA ALA A 281 -34.40 41.15 3.73
C ALA A 281 -35.54 41.94 3.06
N GLY A 282 -35.68 41.83 1.73
CA GLY A 282 -36.75 42.46 0.96
C GLY A 282 -38.14 41.94 1.34
N THR A 283 -38.31 40.63 1.49
CA THR A 283 -39.58 40.03 1.91
C THR A 283 -39.93 40.43 3.35
N ALA A 284 -38.97 40.40 4.27
CA ALA A 284 -39.18 40.88 5.63
C ALA A 284 -39.62 42.36 5.65
N GLN A 285 -39.04 43.20 4.80
CA GLN A 285 -39.46 44.59 4.67
C GLN A 285 -40.89 44.69 4.14
N ILE A 286 -41.26 43.94 3.11
CA ILE A 286 -42.63 43.90 2.59
C ILE A 286 -43.61 43.51 3.71
N ASP A 287 -43.33 42.44 4.45
CA ASP A 287 -44.18 41.97 5.56
C ASP A 287 -44.37 43.05 6.64
N THR A 288 -43.31 43.83 6.95
CA THR A 288 -43.44 44.94 7.90
C THR A 288 -44.34 46.05 7.38
N MET A 289 -44.27 46.36 6.07
CA MET A 289 -45.09 47.40 5.46
C MET A 289 -46.54 46.95 5.33
N GLU A 290 -46.78 45.69 4.97
CA GLU A 290 -48.13 45.12 4.91
C GLU A 290 -48.79 45.15 6.29
N ARG A 291 -48.07 44.80 7.37
CA ARG A 291 -48.57 44.94 8.74
C ARG A 291 -48.92 46.38 9.10
N LYS A 292 -48.07 47.34 8.73
CA LYS A 292 -48.35 48.77 8.94
C LYS A 292 -49.58 49.23 8.16
N VAL A 293 -49.73 48.81 6.91
CA VAL A 293 -50.89 49.12 6.07
C VAL A 293 -52.16 48.50 6.64
N ALA A 294 -52.11 47.24 7.09
CA ALA A 294 -53.24 46.58 7.75
C ALA A 294 -53.65 47.33 9.02
N SER A 295 -52.70 47.71 9.87
CA SER A 295 -52.96 48.53 11.05
C SER A 295 -53.56 49.89 10.68
N ALA A 296 -53.01 50.59 9.69
CA ALA A 296 -53.55 51.87 9.21
C ALA A 296 -54.98 51.75 8.65
N LYS A 297 -55.32 50.63 7.99
CA LYS A 297 -56.70 50.35 7.54
C LYS A 297 -57.66 50.12 8.70
N HIS A 298 -57.20 49.50 9.79
CA HIS A 298 -58.02 49.31 11.00
C HIS A 298 -58.16 50.60 11.82
N LEU A 299 -57.22 51.53 11.72
CA LEU A 299 -57.30 52.87 12.28
C LEU A 299 -58.21 53.76 11.42
N ASN A 300 -59.51 53.47 11.42
CA ASN A 300 -60.48 54.44 10.95
C ASN A 300 -60.61 55.54 12.00
N ILE A 301 -59.97 56.68 11.75
CA ILE A 301 -59.93 57.84 12.67
C ILE A 301 -61.34 58.23 13.13
N LEU A 302 -62.35 58.10 12.28
CA LEU A 302 -63.74 58.38 12.63
C LEU A 302 -64.32 57.41 13.66
N THR A 303 -63.96 56.12 13.55
CA THR A 303 -64.42 55.08 14.48
C THR A 303 -63.75 55.24 15.85
N ASP A 304 -62.50 55.70 15.88
CA ASP A 304 -61.76 55.97 17.13
C ASP A 304 -62.17 57.31 17.79
N MET A 305 -62.48 58.34 16.99
CA MET A 305 -62.91 59.64 17.52
C MET A 305 -64.35 59.65 18.03
N PHE A 306 -65.23 58.80 17.52
CA PHE A 306 -66.64 58.72 17.90
C PHE A 306 -67.04 57.27 18.16
N ILE A 307 -66.76 56.80 19.38
CA ILE A 307 -67.05 55.43 19.79
C ILE A 307 -68.54 55.31 20.09
N ILE A 308 -69.30 54.74 19.16
CA ILE A 308 -70.73 54.46 19.33
C ILE A 308 -70.88 53.05 19.87
N GLY A 309 -71.48 52.92 21.05
CA GLY A 309 -71.71 51.66 21.74
C GLY A 309 -73.07 51.59 22.41
N TYR A 310 -73.21 50.65 23.33
CA TYR A 310 -74.37 50.54 24.19
C TYR A 310 -73.94 50.16 25.60
N ASP A 311 -74.60 50.73 26.60
CA ASP A 311 -74.43 50.40 28.02
C ASP A 311 -75.79 49.97 28.57
N GLY A 312 -76.01 48.65 28.61
CA GLY A 312 -77.26 48.04 29.02
C GLY A 312 -78.43 48.41 28.09
N ALA A 313 -79.31 49.33 28.55
CA ALA A 313 -80.50 49.79 27.82
C ALA A 313 -80.30 51.14 27.10
N PHE A 314 -79.11 51.76 27.24
CA PHE A 314 -78.81 53.06 26.66
C PHE A 314 -77.82 52.93 25.51
N GLY A 315 -77.97 53.77 24.48
CA GLY A 315 -76.93 53.98 23.48
C GLY A 315 -75.85 54.91 24.06
N THR A 316 -74.59 54.70 23.71
CA THR A 316 -73.49 55.56 24.13
C THR A 316 -72.72 56.11 22.94
N ILE A 317 -72.24 57.35 23.07
CA ILE A 317 -71.24 57.95 22.16
C ILE A 317 -70.11 58.54 23.00
N ASN A 318 -68.86 58.15 22.75
CA ASN A 318 -67.68 58.60 23.51
C ASN A 318 -67.87 58.51 25.04
N GLN A 319 -68.49 57.41 25.50
CA GLN A 319 -68.86 57.16 26.90
C GLN A 319 -70.00 58.01 27.49
N PHE A 320 -70.64 58.90 26.74
CA PHE A 320 -71.85 59.60 27.15
C PHE A 320 -73.10 58.79 26.83
N ARG A 321 -74.00 58.60 27.81
CA ARG A 321 -75.25 57.84 27.63
C ARG A 321 -76.36 58.74 27.09
N MET A 322 -77.13 58.21 26.15
CA MET A 322 -78.31 58.86 25.58
C MET A 322 -79.53 57.94 25.64
N GLY A 323 -80.71 58.55 25.73
CA GLY A 323 -82.01 57.86 25.84
C GLY A 323 -82.60 57.92 27.25
N GLN A 324 -83.85 57.47 27.37
CA GLN A 324 -84.57 57.45 28.63
C GLN A 324 -85.16 56.06 28.84
N SER A 325 -84.78 55.39 29.93
CA SER A 325 -85.35 54.10 30.33
C SER A 325 -86.27 54.30 31.52
N ALA A 326 -87.31 53.47 31.63
CA ALA A 326 -88.23 53.50 32.77
C ALA A 326 -87.56 53.22 34.12
N SER A 327 -86.36 52.61 34.12
CA SER A 327 -85.62 52.22 35.33
C SER A 327 -84.60 53.24 35.83
N LEU A 328 -84.09 54.14 34.98
CA LEU A 328 -83.05 55.10 35.34
C LEU A 328 -83.16 56.37 34.48
N ALA A 329 -83.23 57.53 35.13
CA ALA A 329 -83.18 58.83 34.46
C ALA A 329 -81.72 59.33 34.40
N LEU A 330 -81.28 59.73 33.21
CA LEU A 330 -79.96 60.31 32.97
C LEU A 330 -79.97 61.83 33.23
N GLU A 331 -78.79 62.41 33.47
CA GLU A 331 -78.63 63.85 33.63
C GLU A 331 -78.79 64.55 32.29
N TRP A 332 -79.53 65.67 32.24
CA TRP A 332 -79.68 66.47 31.02
C TRP A 332 -78.35 66.96 30.44
N ASN A 333 -77.35 67.22 31.29
CA ASN A 333 -76.01 67.61 30.84
C ASN A 333 -75.30 66.47 30.09
N GLU A 334 -75.48 65.22 30.53
CA GLU A 334 -74.94 64.03 29.86
C GLU A 334 -75.62 63.80 28.50
N ILE A 335 -76.95 63.93 28.45
CA ILE A 335 -77.73 63.83 27.20
C ILE A 335 -77.33 64.92 26.20
N ASN A 336 -77.19 66.18 26.67
CA ASN A 336 -76.79 67.29 25.82
C ASN A 336 -75.35 67.14 25.30
N ALA A 337 -74.43 66.61 26.12
CA ALA A 337 -73.07 66.29 25.69
C ALA A 337 -73.07 65.20 24.61
N ALA A 338 -73.87 64.13 24.78
CA ALA A 338 -74.04 63.09 23.77
C ALA A 338 -74.58 63.65 22.44
N PHE A 339 -75.58 64.54 22.47
CA PHE A 339 -76.09 65.20 21.26
C PHE A 339 -75.06 66.15 20.62
N GLY A 340 -74.22 66.82 21.42
CA GLY A 340 -73.11 67.64 20.93
C GLY A 340 -72.08 66.81 20.17
N GLU A 341 -71.70 65.66 20.70
CA GLU A 341 -70.82 64.69 20.02
C GLU A 341 -71.44 64.15 18.72
N CYS A 342 -72.74 63.84 18.72
CA CYS A 342 -73.46 63.43 17.52
C CYS A 342 -73.49 64.53 16.44
N ALA A 343 -73.69 65.79 16.83
CA ALA A 343 -73.64 66.92 15.91
C ALA A 343 -72.23 67.13 15.33
N LEU A 344 -71.19 66.97 16.15
CA LEU A 344 -69.80 67.03 15.69
C LEU A 344 -69.48 65.89 14.70
N LEU A 345 -69.94 64.67 14.97
CA LEU A 345 -69.83 63.55 14.03
C LEU A 345 -70.51 63.86 12.70
N LEU A 346 -71.74 64.39 12.74
CA LEU A 346 -72.49 64.69 11.51
C LEU A 346 -71.83 65.82 10.70
N GLN A 347 -71.33 66.86 11.38
CA GLN A 347 -70.59 67.94 10.73
C GLN A 347 -69.26 67.44 10.12
N THR A 348 -68.53 66.57 10.81
CA THR A 348 -67.28 66.00 10.28
C THR A 348 -67.53 65.11 9.08
N LEU A 349 -68.59 64.30 9.08
CA LEU A 349 -69.00 63.49 7.92
C LEU A 349 -69.40 64.37 6.73
N ALA A 350 -70.18 65.44 6.96
CA ALA A 350 -70.57 66.36 5.91
C ALA A 350 -69.37 67.06 5.27
N ASN A 351 -68.42 67.51 6.10
CA ASN A 351 -67.17 68.11 5.62
C ASN A 351 -66.32 67.11 4.81
N MET A 352 -66.30 65.83 5.18
CA MET A 352 -65.56 64.80 4.43
C MET A 352 -66.19 64.47 3.07
N VAL A 353 -67.52 64.46 2.98
CA VAL A 353 -68.26 64.18 1.73
C VAL A 353 -68.41 65.43 0.87
N GLY A 354 -68.16 66.63 1.43
CA GLY A 354 -68.31 67.90 0.74
C GLY A 354 -69.77 68.34 0.59
N LEU A 355 -70.62 67.96 1.55
CA LEU A 355 -72.04 68.33 1.58
C LEU A 355 -72.24 69.59 2.43
N GLU A 356 -72.94 70.57 1.88
CA GLU A 356 -73.41 71.75 2.61
C GLU A 356 -74.90 71.54 2.97
N PHE A 357 -75.24 71.62 4.26
CA PHE A 357 -76.63 71.53 4.70
C PHE A 357 -77.35 72.85 4.38
N SER A 358 -78.34 72.81 3.50
CA SER A 358 -79.05 74.00 3.01
C SER A 358 -80.13 74.54 3.96
N GLU A 359 -80.60 73.73 4.91
CA GLU A 359 -81.75 74.06 5.79
C GLU A 359 -81.49 73.89 7.29
N TYR A 360 -80.25 73.63 7.69
CA TYR A 360 -79.86 73.60 9.11
C TYR A 360 -78.92 74.78 9.40
N LEU A 361 -79.37 75.67 10.28
CA LEU A 361 -78.67 76.88 10.71
C LEU A 361 -78.47 76.85 12.21
#